data_AF-A0A5M6A248-F1
#
_entry.id   AF-A0A5M6A248-F1
#
_cell.length_a   1.000
_cell.length_b   1.000
_cell.length_c   1.000
_cell.angle_alpha   90.00
_cell.angle_beta   90.00
_cell.angle_gamma   90.00
#
_symmetry.space_group_name_H-M   'P 1'
#
loop_
_entity.id
_entity.type
_entity.pdbx_description
1 polymer ?
#
loop_
_entity_poly.entity_id
_entity_poly.type
_entity_poly.pdbx_seq_one_letter_code
_entity_poly.pdbx_strand_id
1 'polypeptide(L)'
;MKKIVINLTTFCGRCIEAIHYYVSVEYYNSCDDFRNDKIKRPITQKEIDSNGDRFYSYEAGEPTECFNSWKEALEAAKGYITANGLEGDVYVVGVPNKGTLTLEQALFPELDTRKRCSKCGKVFGDREGFYNFPAGALCVQCHKKQHSNQP
;
A
#
# COMPACT_ATOMS: atom_id res chain seq x y z
N MET A 1 -8.77 6.55 23.92
CA MET A 1 -7.51 6.63 23.16
C MET A 1 -7.88 6.67 21.68
N LYS A 2 -7.56 7.75 20.96
CA LYS A 2 -7.91 7.87 19.54
C LYS A 2 -6.98 7.01 18.71
N LYS A 3 -7.52 6.32 17.70
CA LYS A 3 -6.79 5.42 16.82
C LYS A 3 -6.69 6.06 15.43
N ILE A 4 -5.49 6.09 14.87
CA ILE A 4 -5.21 6.51 13.51
C ILE A 4 -4.63 5.30 12.76
N VAL A 5 -5.16 5.01 11.58
CA VAL A 5 -4.71 3.88 10.76
C VAL A 5 -4.20 4.37 9.41
N ILE A 6 -2.94 4.09 9.14
CA ILE A 6 -2.31 4.27 7.84
C ILE A 6 -2.50 2.99 7.04
N ASN A 7 -3.24 3.06 5.94
CA ASN A 7 -3.42 1.95 5.02
C ASN A 7 -2.38 2.03 3.91
N LEU A 8 -1.36 1.18 3.95
CA LEU A 8 -0.39 1.04 2.88
C LEU A 8 -0.85 -0.04 1.91
N THR A 9 -0.92 0.27 0.62
CA THR A 9 -1.24 -0.73 -0.41
C THR A 9 -0.33 -0.57 -1.62
N THR A 10 -0.04 -1.70 -2.27
CA THR A 10 0.60 -1.72 -3.59
C THR A 10 -0.40 -1.91 -4.73
N PHE A 11 -1.68 -1.95 -4.40
CA PHE A 11 -2.75 -2.38 -5.29
C PHE A 11 -3.65 -1.19 -5.65
N CYS A 12 -3.29 -0.45 -6.69
CA CYS A 12 -4.20 0.48 -7.36
C CYS A 12 -3.89 0.47 -8.87
N GLY A 13 -4.62 -0.36 -9.63
CA GLY A 13 -4.59 -0.33 -11.11
C GLY A 13 -3.66 -1.34 -11.81
N ARG A 14 -3.96 -1.58 -13.09
CA ARG A 14 -3.44 -2.66 -13.96
C ARG A 14 -2.12 -2.29 -14.66
N CYS A 15 -1.04 -2.04 -13.93
CA CYS A 15 0.28 -1.99 -14.55
C CYS A 15 1.17 -3.07 -13.90
N ILE A 16 1.40 -4.16 -14.63
CA ILE A 16 2.17 -5.34 -14.17
C ILE A 16 3.63 -4.98 -13.85
N GLU A 17 4.15 -3.88 -14.41
CA GLU A 17 5.58 -3.57 -14.41
C GLU A 17 6.00 -2.55 -13.35
N ALA A 18 5.06 -1.90 -12.67
CA ALA A 18 5.38 -0.75 -11.86
C ALA A 18 4.82 -0.92 -10.43
N ILE A 19 5.74 -1.13 -9.47
CA ILE A 19 5.43 -1.27 -8.04
C ILE A 19 5.14 0.13 -7.51
N HIS A 20 3.86 0.45 -7.35
CA HIS A 20 3.45 1.70 -6.72
C HIS A 20 3.04 1.46 -5.29
N TYR A 21 3.29 2.48 -4.49
CA TYR A 21 2.78 2.52 -3.14
C TYR A 21 1.72 3.60 -3.08
N TYR A 22 0.61 3.26 -2.46
CA TYR A 22 -0.50 4.16 -2.19
C TYR A 22 -0.73 4.13 -0.69
N VAL A 23 -1.15 5.26 -0.15
CA VAL A 23 -1.38 5.37 1.28
C VAL A 23 -2.60 6.24 1.56
N SER A 24 -3.40 5.82 2.52
CA SER A 24 -4.47 6.63 3.08
C SER A 24 -4.43 6.63 4.60
N VAL A 25 -5.02 7.65 5.20
CA VAL A 25 -5.07 7.83 6.66
C VAL A 25 -6.53 7.78 7.09
N GLU A 26 -6.87 6.78 7.90
CA GLU A 26 -8.16 6.60 8.54
C GLU A 26 -8.12 7.11 9.97
N TYR A 27 -9.12 7.93 10.33
CA TYR A 27 -9.24 8.51 11.66
C TYR A 27 -10.68 8.98 11.91
N TYR A 28 -11.00 9.28 13.16
CA TYR A 28 -12.23 9.97 13.54
C TYR A 28 -11.91 11.45 13.79
N ASN A 29 -12.66 12.36 13.16
CA ASN A 29 -12.45 13.80 13.32
C ASN A 29 -13.00 14.31 14.68
N SER A 30 -13.00 15.63 14.89
CA SER A 30 -13.52 16.25 16.13
C SER A 30 -15.03 16.09 16.33
N CYS A 31 -15.77 15.70 15.30
CA CYS A 31 -17.21 15.44 15.33
C CYS A 31 -17.53 13.94 15.43
N ASP A 32 -16.53 13.09 15.68
CA ASP A 32 -16.64 11.63 15.64
C ASP A 32 -17.13 11.06 14.29
N ASP A 33 -16.89 11.79 13.19
CA ASP A 33 -17.08 11.26 11.84
C ASP A 33 -15.85 10.47 11.39
N PHE A 34 -16.09 9.30 10.82
CA PHE A 34 -15.05 8.52 10.15
C PHE A 34 -14.55 9.24 8.89
N ARG A 35 -13.22 9.34 8.77
CA ARG A 35 -12.51 9.87 7.60
C ARG A 35 -11.52 8.83 7.08
N ASN A 36 -11.32 8.81 5.76
CA ASN A 36 -10.31 8.01 5.08
C ASN A 36 -9.72 8.85 3.94
N ASP A 37 -8.66 9.58 4.27
CA ASP A 37 -8.08 10.56 3.38
C ASP A 37 -6.92 9.93 2.61
N LYS A 38 -7.04 9.91 1.29
CA LYS A 38 -5.98 9.44 0.40
C LYS A 38 -4.88 10.47 0.29
N ILE A 39 -3.64 10.06 0.54
CA ILE A 39 -2.51 10.97 0.51
C ILE A 39 -2.01 11.13 -0.92
N LYS A 40 -1.76 12.37 -1.30
CA LYS A 40 -1.29 12.75 -2.63
C LYS A 40 0.02 13.52 -2.53
N ARG A 41 0.80 13.48 -3.60
CA ARG A 41 1.99 14.31 -3.81
C ARG A 41 1.98 14.88 -5.23
N PRO A 42 2.67 15.99 -5.50
CA PRO A 42 2.88 16.44 -6.87
C PRO A 42 3.73 15.42 -7.65
N ILE A 43 3.33 15.14 -8.89
CA ILE A 43 4.15 14.38 -9.84
C ILE A 43 5.23 15.29 -10.43
N THR A 44 6.43 14.75 -10.65
CA THR A 44 7.55 15.51 -11.24
C THR A 44 7.64 15.30 -12.76
N GLN A 45 8.20 16.28 -13.48
CA GLN A 45 8.44 16.15 -14.93
C GLN A 45 9.30 14.92 -15.25
N LYS A 46 10.33 14.64 -14.43
CA LYS A 46 11.19 13.47 -14.58
C LYS A 46 10.41 12.15 -14.54
N GLU A 47 9.39 12.04 -13.69
CA GLU A 47 8.56 10.84 -13.60
C GLU A 47 7.66 10.67 -14.82
N ILE A 48 7.13 11.78 -15.36
CA ILE A 48 6.38 11.80 -16.62
C ILE A 48 7.29 11.35 -17.76
N ASP A 49 8.48 11.93 -17.89
CA ASP A 49 9.43 11.61 -18.97
C ASP A 49 9.91 10.15 -18.90
N SER A 50 10.07 9.61 -17.68
CA SER A 50 10.55 8.24 -17.46
C SER A 50 9.46 7.18 -17.63
N ASN A 51 8.17 7.55 -17.60
CA ASN A 51 7.05 6.62 -17.71
C ASN A 51 5.86 7.30 -18.41
N GLY A 52 6.12 7.80 -19.63
CA GLY A 52 5.20 8.62 -20.41
C GLY A 52 3.84 7.94 -20.63
N ASP A 53 3.82 6.66 -20.99
CA ASP A 53 2.56 5.91 -21.21
C ASP A 53 1.67 5.84 -19.97
N ARG A 54 2.26 5.92 -18.78
CA ARG A 54 1.53 5.85 -17.53
C ARG A 54 1.03 7.21 -17.06
N PHE A 55 1.85 8.23 -17.25
CA PHE A 55 1.57 9.59 -16.81
C PHE A 55 1.20 10.51 -17.98
N TYR A 56 0.78 9.95 -19.12
CA TYR A 56 0.51 10.69 -20.36
C TYR A 56 -0.57 11.78 -20.21
N SER A 57 -1.44 11.64 -19.22
CA SER A 57 -2.50 12.62 -18.91
C SER A 57 -2.13 13.56 -17.76
N TYR A 58 -0.92 13.45 -17.19
CA TYR A 58 -0.49 14.27 -16.08
C TYR A 58 0.39 15.42 -16.55
N GLU A 59 0.21 16.58 -15.92
CA GLU A 59 1.16 17.69 -16.00
C GLU A 59 2.06 17.72 -14.75
N ALA A 60 3.28 18.24 -14.89
CA ALA A 60 4.18 18.39 -13.75
C ALA A 60 3.54 19.28 -12.66
N GLY A 61 3.55 18.80 -11.42
CA GLY A 61 2.91 19.45 -10.28
C GLY A 61 1.50 18.96 -9.97
N GLU A 62 0.86 18.22 -10.88
CA GLU A 62 -0.46 17.67 -10.59
C GLU A 62 -0.43 16.61 -9.47
N PRO A 63 -1.51 16.54 -8.66
CA PRO A 63 -1.54 15.62 -7.54
C PRO A 63 -1.75 14.17 -7.98
N THR A 64 -0.87 13.28 -7.53
CA THR A 64 -0.96 11.83 -7.72
C THR A 64 -0.98 11.10 -6.37
N GLU A 65 -1.72 9.99 -6.30
CA GLU A 65 -1.78 9.10 -5.13
C GLU A 65 -0.59 8.12 -5.09
N CYS A 66 0.30 8.16 -6.09
CA CYS A 66 1.37 7.18 -6.26
C CYS A 66 2.71 7.65 -5.67
N PHE A 67 3.32 6.79 -4.86
CA PHE A 67 4.66 6.96 -4.29
C PHE A 67 5.64 5.95 -4.90
N ASN A 68 6.92 6.33 -4.95
CA ASN A 68 7.99 5.53 -5.54
C ASN A 68 8.49 4.44 -4.59
N SER A 69 8.26 4.60 -3.29
CA SER A 69 8.59 3.60 -2.28
C SER A 69 7.56 3.56 -1.16
N TRP A 70 7.47 2.43 -0.45
CA TRP A 70 6.64 2.33 0.76
C TRP A 70 7.08 3.33 1.83
N LYS A 71 8.39 3.58 1.93
CA LYS A 71 8.95 4.51 2.91
C LYS A 71 8.49 5.93 2.63
N GLU A 72 8.56 6.35 1.37
CA GLU A 72 8.04 7.67 0.94
C GLU A 72 6.55 7.81 1.26
N ALA A 73 5.75 6.76 1.00
CA ALA A 73 4.33 6.75 1.31
C ALA A 73 4.07 6.89 2.83
N LEU A 74 4.79 6.13 3.67
CA LEU A 74 4.63 6.21 5.13
C LEU A 74 5.06 7.57 5.69
N GLU A 75 6.17 8.13 5.19
CA GLU A 75 6.62 9.47 5.60
C GLU A 75 5.63 10.55 5.17
N ALA A 76 5.02 10.43 3.97
CA ALA A 76 3.97 11.35 3.53
C ALA A 76 2.72 11.28 4.43
N ALA A 77 2.28 10.08 4.82
CA ALA A 77 1.17 9.89 5.76
C ALA A 77 1.49 10.46 7.15
N LYS A 78 2.71 10.25 7.66
CA LYS A 78 3.19 10.86 8.90
C LYS A 78 3.19 12.39 8.82
N GLY A 79 3.64 12.94 7.71
CA GLY A 79 3.59 14.38 7.42
C GLY A 79 2.16 14.92 7.44
N TYR A 80 1.22 14.23 6.79
CA TYR A 80 -0.20 14.58 6.80
C TYR A 80 -0.79 14.58 8.22
N ILE A 81 -0.53 13.53 9.01
CA ILE A 81 -0.99 13.42 10.41
C ILE A 81 -0.49 14.61 11.23
N THR A 82 0.80 14.95 11.07
CA THR A 82 1.44 16.06 11.79
C THR A 82 0.88 17.41 11.38
N ALA A 83 0.74 17.66 10.07
CA ALA A 83 0.24 18.92 9.51
C ALA A 83 -1.22 19.21 9.89
N ASN A 84 -2.03 18.17 10.11
CA ASN A 84 -3.43 18.30 10.50
C ASN A 84 -3.65 18.19 12.02
N GLY A 85 -2.58 18.12 12.83
CA GLY A 85 -2.68 18.04 14.29
C GLY A 85 -3.48 16.83 14.78
N LEU A 86 -3.39 15.70 14.08
CA LEU A 86 -4.12 14.50 14.45
C LEU A 86 -3.44 13.81 15.64
N GLU A 87 -4.15 13.69 16.75
CA GLU A 87 -3.66 13.06 17.98
C GLU A 87 -4.24 11.65 18.16
N GLY A 88 -3.38 10.67 18.44
CA GLY A 88 -3.77 9.29 18.70
C GLY A 88 -2.64 8.30 18.43
N ASP A 89 -2.88 7.02 18.74
CA ASP A 89 -1.94 5.96 18.38
C ASP A 89 -2.01 5.67 16.89
N VAL A 90 -0.84 5.66 16.26
CA VAL A 90 -0.71 5.47 14.82
C VAL A 90 -0.31 4.04 14.51
N TYR A 91 -1.14 3.39 13.73
CA TYR A 91 -0.93 2.03 13.25
C TYR A 91 -0.81 1.98 11.73
N VAL A 92 -0.07 1.01 11.22
CA VAL A 92 0.09 0.74 9.79
C VAL A 92 -0.49 -0.63 9.48
N VAL A 93 -1.30 -0.71 8.42
CA VAL A 93 -1.88 -1.95 7.90
C VAL A 93 -1.64 -2.07 6.39
N GLY A 94 -1.95 -3.25 5.83
CA GLY A 94 -1.82 -3.51 4.39
C GLY A 94 -0.42 -3.94 3.93
N VAL A 95 0.55 -3.97 4.86
CA VAL A 95 1.86 -4.60 4.65
C VAL A 95 1.67 -6.13 4.50
N PRO A 96 2.06 -6.74 3.37
CA PRO A 96 1.79 -8.16 3.14
C PRO A 96 2.35 -9.08 4.23
N ASN A 97 1.49 -9.96 4.76
CA ASN A 97 1.82 -10.96 5.80
C ASN A 97 2.31 -10.36 7.13
N LYS A 98 2.11 -9.06 7.32
CA LYS A 98 2.18 -8.42 8.63
C LYS A 98 0.75 -8.13 9.05
N GLY A 99 0.48 -8.30 10.35
CA GLY A 99 -0.74 -7.76 10.94
C GLY A 99 -0.66 -6.25 11.03
N THR A 100 -1.38 -5.69 11.99
CA THR A 100 -1.21 -4.29 12.37
C THR A 100 0.18 -4.05 12.96
N LEU A 101 0.89 -3.04 12.45
CA LEU A 101 2.19 -2.57 12.96
C LEU A 101 2.02 -1.20 13.62
N THR A 102 2.90 -0.82 14.55
CA THR A 102 3.05 0.59 14.93
C THR A 102 3.75 1.36 13.81
N LEU A 103 3.60 2.69 13.77
CA LEU A 103 4.33 3.52 12.81
C LEU A 103 5.86 3.34 12.93
N GLU A 104 6.38 3.24 14.15
CA GLU A 104 7.81 3.01 14.41
C GLU A 104 8.29 1.67 13.83
N GLN A 105 7.53 0.59 14.05
CA GLN A 105 7.81 -0.72 13.47
C GLN A 105 7.75 -0.72 11.95
N ALA A 106 6.86 0.10 11.37
CA ALA A 106 6.75 0.21 9.93
C ALA A 106 7.91 1.02 9.30
N LEU A 107 8.55 1.92 10.06
CA LEU A 107 9.66 2.76 9.60
C LEU A 107 11.07 2.19 9.90
N PHE A 108 11.19 1.10 10.66
CA PHE A 108 12.47 0.56 11.17
C PHE A 108 12.52 -0.99 11.11
N PRO A 109 13.63 -1.65 10.71
CA PRO A 109 14.31 -1.66 9.41
C PRO A 109 13.62 -2.57 8.34
N GLU A 110 14.14 -2.58 7.10
CA GLU A 110 13.64 -3.22 5.85
C GLU A 110 12.28 -3.96 5.94
N LEU A 111 11.21 -3.19 5.67
CA LEU A 111 9.86 -3.74 5.53
C LEU A 111 9.78 -4.55 4.23
N ASP A 112 9.70 -5.88 4.33
CA ASP A 112 9.46 -6.72 3.16
C ASP A 112 8.01 -6.58 2.69
N THR A 113 7.81 -5.70 1.71
CA THR A 113 6.53 -5.42 1.08
C THR A 113 6.18 -6.38 -0.06
N ARG A 114 7.02 -7.38 -0.33
CA ARG A 114 6.75 -8.34 -1.41
C ARG A 114 5.54 -9.20 -1.05
N LYS A 115 4.69 -9.41 -2.04
CA LYS A 115 3.50 -10.25 -1.88
C LYS A 115 3.94 -11.71 -1.65
N ARG A 116 3.23 -12.41 -0.76
CA ARG A 116 3.50 -13.82 -0.48
C ARG A 116 2.23 -14.65 -0.57
N CYS A 117 2.40 -15.95 -0.75
CA CYS A 117 1.30 -16.89 -0.68
C CYS A 117 0.80 -17.00 0.76
N SER A 118 -0.48 -16.69 0.99
CA SER A 118 -1.13 -16.76 2.30
C SER A 118 -1.17 -18.16 2.91
N LYS A 119 -0.95 -19.21 2.10
CA LYS A 119 -0.96 -20.62 2.55
C LYS A 119 0.43 -21.18 2.85
N CYS A 120 1.45 -20.86 2.04
CA CYS A 120 2.79 -21.45 2.19
C CYS A 120 3.91 -20.44 2.43
N GLY A 121 3.62 -19.14 2.52
CA GLY A 121 4.61 -18.10 2.79
C GLY A 121 5.61 -17.81 1.66
N LYS A 122 5.51 -18.51 0.52
CA LYS A 122 6.36 -18.25 -0.67
C LYS A 122 6.24 -16.79 -1.08
N VAL A 123 7.38 -16.10 -1.18
CA VAL A 123 7.48 -14.79 -1.83
C VAL A 123 7.31 -14.95 -3.33
N PHE A 124 6.41 -14.18 -3.93
CA PHE A 124 6.27 -14.16 -5.38
C PHE A 124 7.46 -13.43 -6.00
N GLY A 125 8.09 -14.05 -6.99
CA GLY A 125 9.13 -13.39 -7.78
C GLY A 125 8.55 -12.30 -8.69
N ASP A 126 9.44 -11.53 -9.31
CA ASP A 126 9.05 -10.52 -10.30
C ASP A 126 8.25 -11.17 -11.44
N ARG A 127 7.08 -10.59 -11.73
CA ARG A 127 6.14 -11.07 -12.76
C ARG A 127 5.62 -12.51 -12.52
N GLU A 128 5.83 -13.07 -11.33
CA GLU A 128 5.27 -14.38 -11.00
C GLU A 128 3.74 -14.28 -10.86
N GLY A 129 3.02 -15.06 -11.66
CA GLY A 129 1.56 -15.14 -11.59
C GLY A 129 1.07 -15.75 -10.27
N PHE A 130 0.04 -15.15 -9.68
CA PHE A 130 -0.63 -15.64 -8.48
C PHE A 130 -2.15 -15.47 -8.60
N TYR A 131 -2.90 -16.23 -7.82
CA TYR A 131 -4.35 -16.06 -7.69
C TYR A 131 -4.63 -15.09 -6.55
N ASN A 132 -5.38 -14.01 -6.82
CA ASN A 132 -5.69 -12.99 -5.83
C ASN A 132 -7.10 -13.20 -5.27
N PHE A 133 -7.23 -13.64 -4.02
CA PHE A 133 -8.51 -13.80 -3.34
C PHE A 133 -8.68 -12.77 -2.21
N PRO A 134 -9.92 -12.52 -1.74
CA PRO A 134 -10.15 -11.71 -0.54
C PRO A 134 -9.40 -12.23 0.70
N ALA A 135 -9.24 -13.55 0.82
CA ALA A 135 -8.46 -14.18 1.90
C ALA A 135 -6.93 -14.07 1.72
N GLY A 136 -6.46 -13.42 0.65
CA GLY A 136 -5.07 -13.22 0.31
C GLY A 136 -4.63 -13.95 -0.97
N ALA A 137 -3.36 -13.76 -1.35
CA ALA A 137 -2.85 -14.32 -2.59
C ALA A 137 -2.41 -15.78 -2.42
N LEU A 138 -2.65 -16.61 -3.43
CA LEU A 138 -2.22 -18.00 -3.47
C LEU A 138 -1.27 -18.26 -4.64
N CYS A 139 -0.19 -18.99 -4.38
CA CYS A 139 0.65 -19.52 -5.46
C CYS A 139 -0.10 -20.60 -6.23
N VAL A 140 0.28 -20.81 -7.49
CA VAL A 140 -0.35 -21.79 -8.39
C VAL A 140 -0.41 -23.18 -7.75
N GLN A 141 0.65 -23.59 -7.04
CA GLN A 141 0.71 -24.90 -6.38
C GLN A 141 -0.29 -25.01 -5.22
N CYS A 142 -0.43 -23.96 -4.40
CA CYS A 142 -1.38 -23.95 -3.29
C CYS A 142 -2.83 -23.92 -3.77
N HIS A 143 -3.11 -23.18 -4.84
CA HIS A 143 -4.41 -23.14 -5.50
C HIS A 143 -4.79 -24.51 -6.06
N LYS A 144 -3.91 -25.14 -6.86
CA LYS A 144 -4.16 -26.48 -7.42
C LYS A 144 -4.45 -27.54 -6.35
N LYS A 145 -3.70 -27.52 -5.24
CA LYS A 145 -3.91 -28.45 -4.10
C LYS A 145 -5.24 -28.24 -3.37
N GLN A 146 -5.86 -27.06 -3.44
CA GLN A 146 -7.19 -26.84 -2.88
C GLN A 146 -8.28 -27.44 -3.78
N HIS A 147 -8.11 -27.37 -5.10
CA HIS A 147 -9.08 -27.89 -6.07
C HIS A 147 -8.96 -29.41 -6.31
N SER A 148 -7.79 -30.01 -6.09
CA SER A 148 -7.64 -31.47 -6.14
C SER A 148 -8.29 -32.21 -4.96
N ASN A 149 -8.78 -31.47 -3.95
CA ASN A 149 -9.49 -32.01 -2.79
C ASN A 149 -11.00 -31.71 -2.82
N GLN A 150 -11.53 -31.22 -3.95
CA GLN A 150 -12.98 -31.11 -4.16
C GLN A 150 -13.47 -32.41 -4.84
N PRO A 151 -14.43 -33.13 -4.24
CA PRO A 151 -14.95 -34.39 -4.77
C PRO A 151 -15.66 -34.22 -6.12
#